data_AF-A0A1G1B3W1-F1
#
_entry.id   AF-A0A1G1B3W1-F1
#
_cell.length_a   1.000
_cell.length_b   1.000
_cell.length_c   1.000
_cell.angle_alpha   90.00
_cell.angle_beta   90.00
_cell.angle_gamma   90.00
#
_symmetry.space_group_name_H-M   'P 1'
#
loop_
_entity.id
_entity.type
_entity.pdbx_description
1 polymer ?
#
loop_
_entity_poly.entity_id
_entity_poly.type
_entity_poly.pdbx_seq_one_letter_code
_entity_poly.pdbx_strand_id
1 'polypeptide(L)'
;MKDYYAILGIAANATLAEIKTTYRKMASQYHPDKNASSEAPAKFRKVQEAYEVLSDVDKRKAFDENRRRSLLDSPIDTAHEIWQYYLDGILKK
;
A
#
# COMPACT_ATOMS: atom_id res chain seq x y z
N MET A 1 -4.57 4.36 -10.11
CA MET A 1 -3.67 5.00 -9.07
C MET A 1 -3.06 3.91 -8.19
N LYS A 2 -1.80 4.01 -7.72
CA LYS A 2 -1.27 3.00 -6.77
C LYS A 2 -1.93 3.18 -5.40
N ASP A 3 -2.63 2.16 -4.89
CA ASP A 3 -3.19 2.20 -3.54
C ASP A 3 -2.16 1.68 -2.52
N TYR A 4 -1.47 2.62 -1.84
CA TYR A 4 -0.46 2.30 -0.83
C TYR A 4 -1.03 1.58 0.40
N TYR A 5 -2.30 1.81 0.73
CA TYR A 5 -2.96 1.09 1.83
C TYR A 5 -3.18 -0.37 1.43
N ALA A 6 -3.62 -0.62 0.19
CA ALA A 6 -3.76 -1.98 -0.33
C ALA A 6 -2.40 -2.70 -0.45
N ILE A 7 -1.34 -2.00 -0.85
CA ILE A 7 0.02 -2.56 -0.91
C ILE A 7 0.50 -3.04 0.46
N LEU A 8 0.22 -2.28 1.53
CA LEU A 8 0.51 -2.69 2.90
C LEU A 8 -0.54 -3.68 3.46
N GLY A 9 -1.67 -3.87 2.78
CA GLY A 9 -2.77 -4.71 3.25
C GLY A 9 -3.45 -4.17 4.51
N ILE A 10 -3.55 -2.84 4.63
CA ILE A 10 -4.17 -2.14 5.76
C ILE A 10 -5.32 -1.27 5.28
N ALA A 11 -6.19 -0.87 6.21
CA ALA A 11 -7.28 0.05 5.90
C ALA A 11 -6.79 1.49 5.76
N ALA A 12 -7.53 2.33 5.01
CA ALA A 12 -7.18 3.74 4.81
C ALA A 12 -7.20 4.57 6.11
N ASN A 13 -7.96 4.14 7.12
CA ASN A 13 -7.99 4.75 8.45
C ASN A 13 -6.88 4.23 9.38
N ALA A 14 -5.94 3.42 8.88
CA ALA A 14 -4.86 2.87 9.69
C ALA A 14 -4.03 3.96 10.37
N THR A 15 -3.69 3.72 11.62
CA THR A 15 -2.83 4.56 12.44
C THR A 15 -1.37 4.47 11.98
N LEU A 16 -0.57 5.48 12.32
CA LEU A 16 0.88 5.45 12.05
C LEU A 16 1.57 4.22 12.70
N ALA A 17 1.07 3.79 13.87
CA ALA A 17 1.58 2.61 14.56
C ALA A 17 1.33 1.32 13.77
N GLU A 18 0.13 1.17 13.20
CA GLU A 18 -0.23 0.04 12.33
C GLU A 18 0.60 0.06 11.04
N ILE A 19 0.73 1.21 10.38
CA ILE A 19 1.57 1.38 9.18
C ILE A 19 3.01 0.91 9.44
N LYS A 20 3.63 1.39 10.53
CA LYS A 20 4.99 1.00 10.92
C LYS A 20 5.11 -0.50 11.23
N THR A 21 4.12 -1.06 11.92
CA THR A 21 4.14 -2.48 12.32
C THR A 21 4.00 -3.39 11.11
N THR A 22 3.08 -3.08 10.21
CA THR A 22 2.88 -3.85 8.98
C THR A 22 4.06 -3.73 8.03
N TYR A 23 4.64 -2.53 7.87
CA TYR A 23 5.87 -2.34 7.12
C TYR A 23 7.00 -3.24 7.63
N ARG A 24 7.27 -3.26 8.94
CA ARG A 24 8.31 -4.12 9.53
C ARG A 24 8.09 -5.60 9.23
N LYS A 25 6.84 -6.06 9.33
CA LYS A 25 6.46 -7.45 9.02
C LYS A 25 6.72 -7.79 7.56
N MET A 26 6.28 -6.94 6.63
CA MET A 26 6.45 -7.15 5.19
C MET A 26 7.92 -7.01 4.77
N ALA A 27 8.65 -6.05 5.32
CA ALA A 27 10.08 -5.87 5.06
C ALA A 27 10.88 -7.12 5.45
N SER A 28 10.58 -7.76 6.58
CA SER A 28 11.20 -9.03 6.95
C SER A 28 10.75 -10.20 6.07
N GLN A 29 9.54 -10.17 5.50
CA GLN A 29 9.02 -11.22 4.63
C GLN A 29 9.63 -11.19 3.22
N TYR A 30 9.93 -9.98 2.73
CA TYR A 30 10.48 -9.76 1.39
C TYR A 30 11.98 -9.43 1.39
N HIS A 31 12.65 -9.52 2.54
CA HIS A 31 14.09 -9.26 2.64
C HIS A 31 14.88 -10.27 1.76
N PRO A 32 15.85 -9.82 0.95
CA PRO A 32 16.61 -10.70 0.06
C PRO A 32 17.31 -11.84 0.80
N ASP A 33 17.82 -11.60 2.01
CA ASP A 33 18.47 -12.64 2.83
C ASP A 33 17.53 -13.77 3.27
N LYS A 34 16.22 -13.51 3.39
CA LYS A 34 15.24 -14.48 3.88
C LYS A 34 14.34 -15.03 2.77
N ASN A 35 14.32 -14.38 1.61
CA ASN A 35 13.41 -14.71 0.53
C ASN A 35 14.14 -14.69 -0.82
N ALA A 36 14.39 -15.89 -1.35
CA ALA A 36 15.06 -16.10 -2.64
C ALA A 36 14.12 -15.97 -3.85
N SER A 37 12.85 -15.57 -3.66
CA SER A 37 11.92 -15.37 -4.77
C SER A 37 12.38 -14.21 -5.65
N SER A 38 12.31 -14.41 -6.98
CA SER A 38 12.54 -13.35 -7.98
C SER A 38 11.59 -12.16 -7.84
N GLU A 39 10.43 -12.35 -7.20
CA GLU A 39 9.45 -11.28 -6.96
C GLU A 39 9.70 -10.50 -5.66
N ALA A 40 10.50 -11.04 -4.74
CA ALA A 40 10.73 -10.43 -3.43
C ALA A 40 11.31 -9.00 -3.54
N PRO A 41 12.31 -8.71 -4.41
CA PRO A 41 12.82 -7.35 -4.58
C PRO A 41 11.75 -6.37 -5.07
N ALA A 42 10.89 -6.79 -5.99
CA ALA A 42 9.82 -5.94 -6.52
C ALA A 42 8.75 -5.65 -5.46
N LYS A 43 8.35 -6.67 -4.68
CA LYS A 43 7.40 -6.52 -3.56
C LYS A 43 7.99 -5.64 -2.45
N PHE A 44 9.27 -5.83 -2.11
CA PHE A 44 9.98 -5.01 -1.14
C PHE A 44 9.98 -3.52 -1.53
N ARG A 45 10.31 -3.21 -2.79
CA ARG A 45 10.29 -1.82 -3.29
C ARG A 45 8.89 -1.18 -3.18
N LYS A 46 7.83 -1.91 -3.53
CA LYS A 46 6.44 -1.42 -3.39
C LYS A 46 6.08 -1.13 -1.94
N VAL A 47 6.46 -2.02 -1.02
CA VAL A 47 6.24 -1.85 0.43
C VAL A 47 7.02 -0.65 0.97
N GLN A 48 8.25 -0.44 0.51
CA GLN A 48 9.06 0.71 0.89
C GLN A 48 8.47 2.03 0.38
N GLU A 49 8.03 2.08 -0.89
CA GLU A 49 7.35 3.25 -1.47
C GLU A 49 6.08 3.60 -0.70
N ALA A 50 5.25 2.59 -0.38
CA ALA A 50 4.03 2.77 0.40
C ALA A 50 4.33 3.32 1.80
N TYR A 51 5.36 2.79 2.47
CA TYR A 51 5.76 3.27 3.79
C TYR A 51 6.29 4.71 3.75
N GLU A 52 7.09 5.07 2.74
CA GLU A 52 7.64 6.42 2.62
C GLU A 52 6.54 7.50 2.51
N VAL A 53 5.46 7.19 1.78
CA VAL A 53 4.33 8.09 1.62
C VAL A 53 3.42 8.10 2.85
N LEU A 54 3.08 6.93 3.40
CA LEU A 54 2.09 6.82 4.47
C LEU A 54 2.64 7.11 5.87
N SER A 55 3.95 7.02 6.07
CA SER A 55 4.58 7.29 7.38
C SER A 55 4.84 8.77 7.66
N ASP A 56 4.88 9.59 6.61
CA ASP A 56 5.02 11.04 6.68
C ASP A 56 3.63 11.69 6.60
N VAL A 57 3.34 12.60 7.55
CA VAL A 57 2.00 13.18 7.70
C VAL A 57 1.63 14.06 6.50
N ASP A 58 2.59 14.83 5.98
CA ASP A 58 2.35 15.76 4.87
C ASP A 58 2.22 15.00 3.55
N LYS A 59 3.09 14.01 3.32
CA LYS A 59 2.98 13.13 2.14
C LYS A 59 1.70 12.31 2.16
N ARG A 60 1.30 11.76 3.32
CA ARG A 60 0.05 11.03 3.48
C ARG A 60 -1.15 11.92 3.17
N LYS A 61 -1.17 13.14 3.70
CA LYS A 61 -2.25 14.10 3.45
C LYS A 61 -2.36 14.45 1.96
N ALA A 62 -1.25 14.74 1.30
CA ALA A 62 -1.22 15.02 -0.14
C ALA A 62 -1.69 13.82 -0.97
N PHE A 63 -1.28 12.60 -0.58
CA PHE A 63 -1.73 11.37 -1.20
C PHE A 63 -3.23 11.14 -1.01
N ASP A 64 -3.74 11.29 0.20
CA ASP A 64 -5.15 11.10 0.53
C ASP A 64 -6.05 12.11 -0.22
N GLU A 65 -5.59 13.36 -0.35
CA GLU A 65 -6.30 14.38 -1.12
C GLU A 65 -6.34 14.05 -2.62
N ASN A 66 -5.22 13.60 -3.19
CA ASN A 66 -5.17 13.16 -4.59
C ASN A 66 -6.04 11.90 -4.82
N ARG A 67 -6.02 10.96 -3.87
CA ARG A 67 -6.86 9.76 -3.88
C ARG A 67 -8.34 10.11 -3.84
N ARG A 68 -8.71 11.07 -2.99
CA ARG A 68 -10.08 11.61 -2.90
C ARG A 68 -10.49 12.31 -4.18
N ARG A 69 -9.61 13.12 -4.78
CA ARG A 69 -9.89 13.81 -6.05
C ARG A 69 -10.10 12.84 -7.20
N SER A 70 -9.23 11.84 -7.33
CA SER A 70 -9.37 10.78 -8.34
C SER A 70 -10.73 10.06 -8.25
N LEU A 71 -11.22 9.81 -7.02
CA LEU A 71 -12.55 9.25 -6.78
C LEU A 71 -13.70 10.15 -7.21
N LEU A 72 -13.52 11.48 -7.22
CA LEU A 72 -14.55 12.42 -7.66
C LEU A 72 -14.59 12.53 -9.19
N ASP A 73 -13.44 12.43 -9.86
CA ASP A 73 -13.32 12.60 -11.31
C ASP A 73 -13.83 11.37 -12.10
N SER A 74 -13.53 10.14 -11.64
CA SER A 74 -14.14 8.91 -12.14
C SER A 74 -14.48 7.95 -11.00
N PRO A 75 -15.69 8.03 -10.43
CA PRO A 75 -16.04 7.33 -9.20
C PRO A 75 -16.12 5.80 -9.37
N ILE A 76 -16.67 5.31 -10.49
CA ILE A 76 -16.86 3.87 -10.71
C ILE A 76 -15.53 3.19 -11.02
N ASP A 77 -14.73 3.75 -11.93
CA ASP A 77 -13.45 3.15 -12.33
C ASP A 77 -12.47 3.12 -11.18
N THR A 78 -12.38 4.24 -10.43
CA THR A 78 -11.47 4.33 -9.28
C THR A 78 -11.90 3.39 -8.15
N ALA A 79 -13.21 3.25 -7.90
CA ALA A 79 -13.70 2.28 -6.93
C ALA A 79 -13.35 0.85 -7.37
N HIS A 80 -13.58 0.49 -8.63
CA HIS A 80 -13.20 -0.82 -9.17
C HIS A 80 -11.70 -1.07 -9.01
N GLU A 81 -10.82 -0.13 -9.36
CA GLU A 81 -9.38 -0.28 -9.16
C GLU A 81 -9.03 -0.54 -7.68
N ILE A 82 -9.56 0.26 -6.75
CA ILE A 82 -9.29 0.12 -5.31
C ILE A 82 -9.75 -1.26 -4.81
N TRP A 83 -10.96 -1.68 -5.18
CA TRP A 83 -11.50 -2.97 -4.78
C TRP A 83 -10.74 -4.15 -5.39
N GLN A 84 -10.35 -4.07 -6.66
CA GLN A 84 -9.54 -5.11 -7.32
C GLN A 84 -8.17 -5.24 -6.63
N TYR A 85 -7.50 -4.13 -6.32
CA TYR A 85 -6.23 -4.15 -5.59
C TYR A 85 -6.37 -4.73 -4.17
N TYR A 86 -7.46 -4.39 -3.47
CA TYR A 86 -7.74 -4.93 -2.14
C TYR A 86 -7.99 -6.44 -2.18
N LEU A 87 -8.82 -6.90 -3.13
CA LEU A 87 -9.13 -8.33 -3.31
C LEU A 87 -7.89 -9.11 -3.74
N ASP A 88 -7.10 -8.60 -4.70
CA ASP A 88 -5.85 -9.24 -5.11
C ASP A 88 -4.81 -9.29 -3.99
N GLY A 89 -4.71 -8.25 -3.16
CA GLY A 89 -3.77 -8.20 -2.04
C GLY A 89 -4.14 -9.13 -0.87
N ILE A 90 -5.43 -9.42 -0.67
CA ILE A 90 -5.92 -10.18 0.50
C ILE A 90 -6.30 -11.62 0.14
N LEU A 91 -6.93 -11.85 -1.02
CA LEU A 91 -7.44 -13.18 -1.41
C LEU A 91 -6.41 -14.02 -2.17
N LYS A 92 -5.41 -13.42 -2.84
CA LYS A 92 -4.33 -14.18 -3.53
C LYS A 92 -3.07 -14.34 -2.66
N LYS A 93 -3.26 -14.69 -1.39
CA LYS A 93 -2.16 -15.01 -0.48
C LYS A 93 -1.71 -16.46 -0.61
#